data_AF-A0A3D5SQF1-F1
#
_entry.id   AF-A0A3D5SQF1-F1
#
_cell.length_a   1.000
_cell.length_b   1.000
_cell.length_c   1.000
_cell.angle_alpha   90.00
_cell.angle_beta   90.00
_cell.angle_gamma   90.00
#
_symmetry.space_group_name_H-M   'P 1'
#
loop_
_entity.id
_entity.type
_entity.pdbx_description
1 polymer ?
#
loop_
_entity_poly.entity_id
_entity_poly.type
_entity_poly.pdbx_seq_one_letter_code
_entity_poly.pdbx_strand_id
1 'polypeptide(L)'
;MFYRKSPAAFPSRSNSQYTKFVVITGLLLLLAACDSVAAQSTAQSYRREMETGEKVSLSVKSRNGRVSVIATDEQQKKVTIEASSTGALVDPTDVHAVAKGGAVDIEVRDRRDKDRIDLIVRIPSRSKVKIESEAGAVDIVGNVESAEVTTNTGTIHADVPLDAVKFNFIWRASRPRYLSDVELPKVKEKAGGMFTISGKLGEKKSKREDTVQLDFLTQRGVVLLNVDPSMVPSDLHERPLTEAARAIVRSGDSQLIDAIRRVSPKMFGDFAKTLTPPEKEPTLVRRAPPGKFVSVLSPQLLRFNASVTDRNGRAIGGMKESDFTVYENGVERQVTKVVPTNEPFNLVLLLDVSGSVEERIDFIRKAARDFLRTASPQDRIAIISFHDDIQVISDFSTDRRLLSKKLDEIDAGGATALYDALGYVLADTLKQLRGERTAVVILSDGDDNKSFVPFPAILEAIIESGALIYPLYVPSGLIPESSVPRPEVTIDPLRTRYLTLTTRAHEEGQKLAAASGGVYYPIRRLEELQRAYDDVVVQLRTAYTITYASNSRPSTSPRVRVRANREGASVRLSPVVGVANP
;
A
#
# COMPACT_ATOMS: atom_id res chain seq x y z
N MET A 1 -33.31 19.43 51.91
CA MET A 1 -33.65 18.70 53.16
C MET A 1 -33.18 17.25 52.98
N PHE A 2 -32.16 16.87 53.78
CA PHE A 2 -31.74 15.54 54.26
C PHE A 2 -32.21 14.26 53.53
N TYR A 3 -31.29 13.49 52.91
CA TYR A 3 -30.47 12.36 53.45
C TYR A 3 -31.20 11.00 53.30
N ARG A 4 -30.73 10.05 52.45
CA ARG A 4 -29.58 9.12 52.63
C ARG A 4 -29.91 7.97 53.57
N LYS A 5 -29.70 6.70 53.15
CA LYS A 5 -28.77 5.74 53.79
C LYS A 5 -28.91 4.30 53.27
N SER A 6 -27.78 3.79 52.78
CA SER A 6 -27.32 2.38 52.80
C SER A 6 -26.91 1.97 54.24
N PRO A 7 -26.02 0.97 54.51
CA PRO A 7 -25.75 -0.40 53.99
C PRO A 7 -25.50 -1.40 55.17
N ALA A 8 -24.86 -2.57 54.89
CA ALA A 8 -24.00 -3.45 55.73
C ALA A 8 -24.46 -4.93 55.70
N ALA A 9 -23.66 -5.98 55.39
CA ALA A 9 -22.33 -6.45 55.84
C ALA A 9 -22.33 -7.04 57.27
N PHE A 10 -21.89 -8.30 57.44
CA PHE A 10 -21.34 -8.96 58.65
C PHE A 10 -21.17 -10.50 58.44
N PRO A 11 -20.46 -11.28 59.28
CA PRO A 11 -19.14 -11.12 59.93
C PRO A 11 -18.18 -12.33 59.70
N SER A 12 -17.03 -12.24 60.39
CA SER A 12 -15.82 -13.05 60.46
C SER A 12 -15.71 -14.01 61.67
N ARG A 13 -14.55 -14.72 61.73
CA ARG A 13 -13.83 -15.41 62.84
C ARG A 13 -14.08 -16.92 63.01
N SER A 14 -13.16 -17.78 63.48
CA SER A 14 -11.69 -17.82 63.67
C SER A 14 -11.35 -19.15 64.39
N ASN A 15 -10.06 -19.54 64.38
CA ASN A 15 -9.34 -20.52 65.25
C ASN A 15 -9.45 -22.02 64.90
N SER A 16 -8.45 -22.87 65.09
CA SER A 16 -7.00 -22.84 65.44
C SER A 16 -6.62 -24.31 65.72
N GLN A 17 -5.39 -24.77 65.39
CA GLN A 17 -4.55 -25.59 66.31
C GLN A 17 -3.15 -25.92 65.72
N TYR A 18 -2.13 -25.46 66.47
CA TYR A 18 -0.77 -25.95 66.82
C TYR A 18 0.01 -26.91 65.89
N THR A 19 1.33 -26.71 65.65
CA THR A 19 2.42 -27.02 66.60
C THR A 19 3.74 -26.27 66.29
N LYS A 20 4.56 -26.04 67.33
CA LYS A 20 5.73 -25.13 67.49
C LYS A 20 7.12 -25.79 67.21
N PHE A 21 8.15 -24.91 67.23
CA PHE A 21 9.62 -25.04 67.49
C PHE A 21 10.51 -24.73 66.25
N VAL A 22 11.55 -23.87 66.27
CA VAL A 22 12.14 -22.94 67.25
C VAL A 22 12.95 -21.86 66.50
N VAL A 23 13.08 -20.68 67.12
CA VAL A 23 13.77 -19.47 66.65
C VAL A 23 15.22 -19.45 67.15
N ILE A 24 16.20 -19.06 66.32
CA ILE A 24 17.31 -18.19 66.75
C ILE A 24 17.61 -17.15 65.66
N THR A 25 17.50 -15.90 66.09
CA THR A 25 17.69 -14.63 65.40
C THR A 25 19.17 -14.23 65.37
N GLY A 26 19.60 -13.60 64.28
CA GLY A 26 20.85 -12.84 64.21
C GLY A 26 20.66 -11.65 63.26
N LEU A 27 20.25 -10.50 63.83
CA LEU A 27 20.00 -9.23 63.17
C LEU A 27 21.32 -8.42 63.13
N LEU A 28 21.76 -7.98 61.95
CA LEU A 28 22.58 -6.78 61.80
C LEU A 28 22.04 -5.97 60.61
N LEU A 29 21.75 -4.68 60.87
CA LEU A 29 21.04 -3.74 60.01
C LEU A 29 22.00 -2.60 59.59
N LEU A 30 21.72 -2.00 58.42
CA LEU A 30 22.23 -0.72 57.84
C LEU A 30 23.67 -0.78 57.27
N LEU A 31 23.97 -0.50 55.98
CA LEU A 31 23.57 0.64 55.14
C LEU A 31 24.07 0.47 53.68
N ALA A 32 23.27 0.97 52.72
CA ALA A 32 23.63 1.45 51.37
C ALA A 32 24.17 0.43 50.33
N ALA A 33 23.83 0.45 49.05
CA ALA A 33 22.81 1.12 48.24
C ALA A 33 22.88 0.43 46.85
N CYS A 34 21.75 0.37 46.15
CA CYS A 34 21.60 0.11 44.71
C CYS A 34 22.42 -1.03 44.08
N ASP A 35 21.75 -2.12 43.74
CA ASP A 35 21.76 -2.59 42.35
C ASP A 35 20.47 -3.37 42.09
N SER A 36 19.49 -2.64 41.56
CA SER A 36 18.37 -3.25 40.86
C SER A 36 18.95 -4.00 39.67
N VAL A 37 18.93 -5.33 39.76
CA VAL A 37 19.13 -6.21 38.61
C VAL A 37 18.00 -5.93 37.62
N ALA A 38 18.23 -4.97 36.75
CA ALA A 38 17.48 -4.84 35.51
C ALA A 38 17.79 -6.11 34.70
N ALA A 39 16.76 -6.86 34.37
CA ALA A 39 16.85 -7.95 33.42
C ALA A 39 17.36 -7.38 32.08
N GLN A 40 18.67 -7.50 31.84
CA GLN A 40 19.25 -7.32 30.51
C GLN A 40 18.69 -8.44 29.63
N SER A 41 17.87 -8.10 28.64
CA SER A 41 17.54 -9.00 27.55
C SER A 41 18.83 -9.28 26.76
N THR A 42 19.50 -10.37 27.05
CA THR A 42 20.62 -10.85 26.23
C THR A 42 20.06 -11.29 24.88
N ALA A 43 20.07 -10.40 23.89
CA ALA A 43 20.02 -10.78 22.50
C ALA A 43 21.31 -11.56 22.21
N GLN A 44 21.25 -12.89 22.21
CA GLN A 44 22.40 -13.74 21.96
C GLN A 44 22.71 -13.72 20.45
N SER A 45 23.83 -13.09 20.12
CA SER A 45 24.33 -12.86 18.76
C SER A 45 25.22 -14.01 18.30
N TYR A 46 25.12 -14.36 17.02
CA TYR A 46 26.10 -15.21 16.35
C TYR A 46 27.30 -14.34 15.97
N ARG A 47 28.51 -14.79 16.29
CA ARG A 47 29.76 -14.13 15.87
C ARG A 47 30.72 -15.15 15.28
N ARG A 48 31.29 -14.83 14.12
CA ARG A 48 32.31 -15.64 13.45
C ARG A 48 33.40 -14.76 12.89
N GLU A 49 34.64 -15.18 13.09
CA GLU A 49 35.82 -14.54 12.52
C GLU A 49 36.47 -15.48 11.51
N MET A 50 36.99 -14.90 10.43
CA MET A 50 37.62 -15.62 9.32
C MET A 50 38.91 -14.91 8.94
N GLU A 51 40.01 -15.64 8.84
CA GLU A 51 41.26 -15.10 8.31
C GLU A 51 41.18 -14.96 6.79
N THR A 52 41.64 -13.84 6.26
CA THR A 52 41.56 -13.48 4.85
C THR A 52 42.86 -12.81 4.37
N GLY A 53 42.94 -12.53 3.06
CA GLY A 53 43.99 -11.66 2.52
C GLY A 53 43.83 -10.20 2.94
N GLU A 54 44.76 -9.35 2.51
CA GLU A 54 44.76 -7.91 2.81
C GLU A 54 43.58 -7.15 2.21
N LYS A 55 43.03 -7.65 1.09
CA LYS A 55 41.80 -7.16 0.47
C LYS A 55 40.85 -8.32 0.26
N VAL A 56 39.56 -8.05 0.41
CA VAL A 56 38.50 -9.06 0.30
C VAL A 56 37.48 -8.65 -0.76
N SER A 57 36.93 -9.64 -1.46
CA SER A 57 35.71 -9.49 -2.24
C SER A 57 34.56 -10.11 -1.46
N LEU A 58 33.76 -9.29 -0.80
CA LEU A 58 32.61 -9.70 0.01
C LEU A 58 31.35 -9.77 -0.87
N SER A 59 30.64 -10.89 -0.85
CA SER A 59 29.27 -11.01 -1.34
C SER A 59 28.32 -11.35 -0.20
N VAL A 60 27.23 -10.59 -0.07
CA VAL A 60 26.17 -10.88 0.92
C VAL A 60 24.84 -11.02 0.21
N LYS A 61 24.14 -12.13 0.47
CA LYS A 61 22.75 -12.34 0.11
C LYS A 61 21.91 -12.38 1.38
N SER A 62 20.99 -11.44 1.49
CA SER A 62 20.04 -11.36 2.58
C SER A 62 18.65 -11.19 2.01
N ARG A 63 17.63 -11.77 2.64
CA ARG A 63 16.27 -11.43 2.26
C ARG A 63 15.89 -10.10 2.84
N ASN A 64 15.62 -10.00 4.15
CA ASN A 64 14.98 -8.86 4.85
C ASN A 64 15.73 -8.24 6.02
N GLY A 65 16.86 -8.81 6.39
CA GLY A 65 17.70 -8.26 7.45
C GLY A 65 18.34 -6.95 7.06
N ARG A 66 18.60 -6.10 8.06
CA ARG A 66 19.58 -5.01 7.90
C ARG A 66 20.95 -5.63 7.63
N VAL A 67 21.69 -5.09 6.67
CA VAL A 67 23.06 -5.51 6.38
C VAL A 67 23.97 -4.31 6.49
N SER A 68 24.79 -4.25 7.54
CA SER A 68 25.76 -3.19 7.75
C SER A 68 27.17 -3.71 7.49
N VAL A 69 27.85 -3.18 6.48
CA VAL A 69 29.24 -3.50 6.15
C VAL A 69 30.12 -2.33 6.58
N ILE A 70 31.11 -2.61 7.42
CA ILE A 70 32.03 -1.62 7.98
C ILE A 70 33.44 -1.95 7.50
N ALA A 71 33.99 -1.13 6.62
CA ALA A 71 35.37 -1.22 6.15
C ALA A 71 36.29 -0.40 7.06
N THR A 72 37.27 -1.05 7.69
CA THR A 72 38.18 -0.41 8.65
C THR A 72 39.59 -0.98 8.56
N ASP A 73 40.57 -0.13 8.87
CA ASP A 73 41.99 -0.50 8.91
C ASP A 73 42.32 -1.42 10.10
N GLU A 74 41.43 -1.51 11.10
CA GLU A 74 41.54 -2.43 12.24
C GLU A 74 41.32 -3.90 11.85
N GLN A 75 40.66 -4.15 10.72
CA GLN A 75 40.36 -5.49 10.21
C GLN A 75 41.46 -5.96 9.26
N GLN A 76 42.72 -5.96 9.69
CA GLN A 76 43.83 -6.46 8.87
C GLN A 76 43.76 -7.98 8.72
N LYS A 77 43.65 -8.48 7.49
CA LYS A 77 43.65 -9.92 7.15
C LYS A 77 42.57 -10.73 7.88
N LYS A 78 41.45 -10.08 8.24
CA LYS A 78 40.33 -10.73 8.91
C LYS A 78 38.99 -10.14 8.48
N VAL A 79 37.96 -10.98 8.52
CA VAL A 79 36.56 -10.58 8.38
C VAL A 79 35.81 -11.04 9.62
N THR A 80 35.07 -10.12 10.23
CA THR A 80 34.22 -10.40 11.39
C THR A 80 32.76 -10.33 10.98
N ILE A 81 32.00 -11.37 11.24
CA ILE A 81 30.56 -11.46 10.96
C ILE A 81 29.84 -11.53 12.30
N GLU A 82 28.92 -10.59 12.53
CA GLU A 82 28.01 -10.59 13.66
C GLU A 82 26.58 -10.64 13.11
N ALA A 83 25.76 -11.54 13.64
CA ALA A 83 24.38 -11.69 13.26
C ALA A 83 23.50 -11.68 14.51
N SER A 84 22.38 -10.95 14.43
CA SER A 84 21.46 -10.78 15.55
C SER A 84 20.02 -10.84 15.05
N SER A 85 19.10 -11.17 15.95
CA SER A 85 17.67 -11.14 15.66
C SER A 85 16.93 -10.67 16.90
N THR A 86 15.83 -9.92 16.68
CA THR A 86 14.98 -9.42 17.76
C THR A 86 13.93 -10.44 18.21
N GLY A 87 13.71 -11.52 17.43
CA GLY A 87 12.69 -12.54 17.71
C GLY A 87 13.29 -13.85 18.20
N ALA A 88 13.84 -14.64 17.28
CA ALA A 88 14.38 -15.96 17.56
C ALA A 88 15.91 -15.97 17.55
N LEU A 89 16.52 -16.78 18.43
CA LEU A 89 17.97 -16.98 18.49
C LEU A 89 18.57 -17.30 17.11
N VAL A 90 19.74 -16.75 16.80
CA VAL A 90 20.44 -17.01 15.52
C VAL A 90 21.29 -18.28 15.67
N ASP A 91 20.99 -19.32 14.89
CA ASP A 91 21.74 -20.58 14.86
C ASP A 91 22.88 -20.47 13.83
N PRO A 92 24.02 -21.18 14.02
CA PRO A 92 25.11 -21.19 13.04
C PRO A 92 24.68 -21.62 11.62
N THR A 93 23.61 -22.40 11.49
CA THR A 93 23.05 -22.79 10.18
C THR A 93 22.26 -21.68 9.48
N ASP A 94 21.96 -20.58 10.16
CA ASP A 94 21.25 -19.44 9.57
C ASP A 94 22.17 -18.49 8.80
N VAL A 95 23.48 -18.55 9.02
CA VAL A 95 24.45 -17.68 8.34
C VAL A 95 25.51 -18.57 7.68
N HIS A 96 25.32 -18.87 6.41
CA HIS A 96 26.28 -19.65 5.65
C HIS A 96 27.38 -18.73 5.10
N ALA A 97 28.53 -18.72 5.77
CA ALA A 97 29.71 -17.95 5.36
C ALA A 97 30.84 -18.88 4.88
N VAL A 98 31.35 -18.63 3.67
CA VAL A 98 32.42 -19.38 3.01
C VAL A 98 33.52 -18.42 2.56
N ALA A 99 34.79 -18.76 2.82
CA ALA A 99 35.93 -18.00 2.34
C ALA A 99 36.80 -18.85 1.40
N LYS A 100 37.12 -18.31 0.22
CA LYS A 100 38.00 -18.96 -0.76
C LYS A 100 38.88 -17.93 -1.46
N GLY A 101 40.20 -17.98 -1.21
CA GLY A 101 41.19 -17.22 -1.98
C GLY A 101 40.97 -15.70 -2.01
N GLY A 102 40.44 -15.11 -0.94
CA GLY A 102 40.12 -13.68 -0.84
C GLY A 102 38.67 -13.29 -1.16
N ALA A 103 37.85 -14.23 -1.63
CA ALA A 103 36.40 -14.07 -1.70
C ALA A 103 35.74 -14.55 -0.41
N VAL A 104 34.75 -13.80 0.09
CA VAL A 104 33.91 -14.17 1.22
C VAL A 104 32.46 -14.08 0.78
N ASP A 105 31.77 -15.21 0.73
CA ASP A 105 30.37 -15.31 0.38
C ASP A 105 29.54 -15.59 1.64
N ILE A 106 28.52 -14.76 1.88
CA ILE A 106 27.59 -14.87 3.01
C ILE A 106 26.19 -14.99 2.47
N GLU A 107 25.50 -16.08 2.83
CA GLU A 107 24.09 -16.27 2.56
C GLU A 107 23.32 -16.40 3.88
N VAL A 108 22.37 -15.50 4.08
CA VAL A 108 21.51 -15.48 5.26
C VAL A 108 20.26 -16.30 4.97
N ARG A 109 19.97 -17.24 5.86
CA ARG A 109 18.77 -18.06 5.77
C ARG A 109 17.52 -17.19 5.94
N ASP A 110 16.55 -17.45 5.08
CA ASP A 110 15.25 -16.82 5.16
C ASP A 110 14.53 -17.15 6.46
N ARG A 111 14.17 -16.10 7.20
CA ARG A 111 13.31 -16.16 8.39
C ARG A 111 12.08 -15.28 8.22
N ARG A 112 11.13 -15.43 9.14
CA ARG A 112 9.95 -14.54 9.25
C ARG A 112 10.40 -13.15 9.67
N ASP A 113 9.60 -12.12 9.36
CA ASP A 113 9.96 -10.72 9.62
C ASP A 113 10.23 -10.42 11.10
N LYS A 114 9.44 -10.99 12.01
CA LYS A 114 9.66 -10.86 13.46
C LYS A 114 10.96 -11.53 13.96
N ASP A 115 11.50 -12.46 13.19
CA ASP A 115 12.70 -13.23 13.48
C ASP A 115 13.83 -12.88 12.48
N ARG A 116 13.74 -11.72 11.81
CA ARG A 116 14.74 -11.32 10.79
C ARG A 116 16.14 -11.29 11.38
N ILE A 117 17.13 -11.55 10.54
CA ILE A 117 18.55 -11.58 10.95
C ILE A 117 19.22 -10.33 10.43
N ASP A 118 19.59 -9.44 11.34
CA ASP A 118 20.39 -8.26 11.04
C ASP A 118 21.87 -8.64 11.12
N LEU A 119 22.63 -8.28 10.08
CA LEU A 119 24.05 -8.57 9.92
C LEU A 119 24.90 -7.32 10.09
N ILE A 120 26.01 -7.48 10.81
CA ILE A 120 27.12 -6.53 10.82
C ILE A 120 28.37 -7.28 10.35
N VAL A 121 28.96 -6.84 9.24
CA VAL A 121 30.17 -7.44 8.66
C VAL A 121 31.29 -6.41 8.67
N ARG A 122 32.35 -6.67 9.44
CA ARG A 122 33.55 -5.83 9.46
C ARG A 122 34.59 -6.43 8.54
N ILE A 123 35.11 -5.64 7.62
CA ILE A 123 36.05 -6.06 6.56
C ILE A 123 37.28 -5.14 6.51
N PRO A 124 38.40 -5.59 5.92
CA PRO A 124 39.54 -4.71 5.68
C PRO A 124 39.15 -3.54 4.76
N SER A 125 39.74 -2.37 4.99
CA SER A 125 39.64 -1.22 4.07
C SER A 125 40.06 -1.58 2.64
N ARG A 126 39.54 -0.82 1.66
CA ARG A 126 39.74 -1.02 0.21
C ARG A 126 39.32 -2.41 -0.27
N SER A 127 38.37 -3.04 0.41
CA SER A 127 37.69 -4.26 -0.03
C SER A 127 36.55 -3.94 -1.00
N LYS A 128 36.15 -4.95 -1.77
CA LYS A 128 34.99 -4.89 -2.68
C LYS A 128 33.79 -5.50 -1.99
N VAL A 129 32.63 -4.87 -2.15
CA VAL A 129 31.39 -5.27 -1.51
C VAL A 129 30.31 -5.43 -2.57
N LYS A 130 29.64 -6.58 -2.57
CA LYS A 130 28.43 -6.83 -3.35
C LYS A 130 27.32 -7.31 -2.43
N ILE A 131 26.21 -6.59 -2.38
CA ILE A 131 25.06 -6.94 -1.54
C ILE A 131 23.83 -7.09 -2.42
N GLU A 132 23.19 -8.24 -2.32
CA GLU A 132 21.88 -8.51 -2.92
C GLU A 132 20.89 -8.69 -1.78
N SER A 133 19.87 -7.83 -1.78
CA SER A 133 18.79 -7.91 -0.82
C SER A 133 17.44 -7.70 -1.48
N GLU A 134 16.36 -8.20 -0.90
CA GLU A 134 15.03 -7.80 -1.34
C GLU A 134 14.60 -6.47 -0.70
N ALA A 135 15.03 -6.20 0.53
CA ALA A 135 14.68 -5.09 1.43
C ALA A 135 15.44 -5.26 2.77
N GLY A 136 15.21 -4.44 3.76
CA GLY A 136 16.12 -4.25 4.87
C GLY A 136 17.13 -3.18 4.48
N ALA A 137 17.46 -2.30 5.42
CA ALA A 137 18.46 -1.27 5.22
C ALA A 137 19.84 -1.90 4.94
N VAL A 138 20.58 -1.30 4.01
CA VAL A 138 21.95 -1.67 3.69
C VAL A 138 22.84 -0.49 4.04
N ASP A 139 23.73 -0.66 5.01
CA ASP A 139 24.68 0.38 5.43
C ASP A 139 26.08 0.00 4.93
N ILE A 140 26.73 0.89 4.17
CA ILE A 140 28.13 0.76 3.76
C ILE A 140 28.90 1.89 4.43
N VAL A 141 29.78 1.56 5.37
CA VAL A 141 30.51 2.55 6.17
C VAL A 141 32.01 2.33 6.00
N GLY A 142 32.74 3.42 5.74
CA GLY A 142 34.20 3.43 5.67
C GLY A 142 34.77 3.32 4.25
N ASN A 143 36.09 3.18 4.16
CA ASN A 143 36.82 3.27 2.89
C ASN A 143 36.79 1.94 2.12
N VAL A 144 35.80 1.76 1.24
CA VAL A 144 35.69 0.61 0.33
C VAL A 144 36.31 0.91 -1.05
N GLU A 145 36.78 -0.12 -1.76
CA GLU A 145 37.19 0.04 -3.17
C GLU A 145 35.95 0.19 -4.06
N SER A 146 34.96 -0.69 -3.85
CA SER A 146 33.67 -0.62 -4.56
C SER A 146 32.54 -1.19 -3.71
N ALA A 147 31.34 -0.62 -3.86
CA ALA A 147 30.10 -1.16 -3.30
C ALA A 147 29.04 -1.27 -4.40
N GLU A 148 28.65 -2.50 -4.72
CA GLU A 148 27.52 -2.83 -5.59
C GLU A 148 26.36 -3.29 -4.70
N VAL A 149 25.25 -2.55 -4.71
CA VAL A 149 24.09 -2.88 -3.87
C VAL A 149 22.84 -2.98 -4.74
N THR A 150 22.18 -4.13 -4.68
CA THR A 150 20.88 -4.35 -5.32
C THR A 150 19.83 -4.60 -4.26
N THR A 151 18.76 -3.80 -4.24
CA THR A 151 17.61 -3.97 -3.34
C THR A 151 16.27 -3.70 -4.04
N ASN A 152 15.15 -4.26 -3.60
CA ASN A 152 13.86 -3.83 -4.15
C ASN A 152 13.37 -2.57 -3.43
N THR A 153 13.27 -2.61 -2.11
CA THR A 153 12.68 -1.52 -1.31
C THR A 153 13.55 -1.02 -0.15
N GLY A 154 14.71 -1.62 0.09
CA GLY A 154 15.59 -1.25 1.20
C GLY A 154 16.20 0.14 1.04
N THR A 155 16.50 0.79 2.17
CA THR A 155 17.30 2.01 2.19
C THR A 155 18.77 1.65 2.07
N ILE A 156 19.46 2.20 1.08
CA ILE A 156 20.90 2.08 0.91
C ILE A 156 21.53 3.33 1.50
N HIS A 157 22.29 3.18 2.57
CA HIS A 157 23.08 4.23 3.18
C HIS A 157 24.57 3.96 2.91
N ALA A 158 25.26 4.95 2.36
CA ALA A 158 26.69 4.88 2.11
C ALA A 158 27.38 6.07 2.76
N ASP A 159 28.21 5.81 3.75
CA ASP A 159 29.09 6.79 4.40
C ASP A 159 30.54 6.46 4.05
N VAL A 160 31.03 7.07 2.98
CA VAL A 160 32.33 6.75 2.36
C VAL A 160 33.16 8.02 2.12
N PRO A 161 34.50 7.92 2.03
CA PRO A 161 35.34 9.08 1.70
C PRO A 161 34.96 9.71 0.36
N LEU A 162 34.89 11.04 0.31
CA LEU A 162 34.42 11.80 -0.86
C LEU A 162 35.55 12.33 -1.77
N ASP A 163 36.81 12.02 -1.44
CA ASP A 163 38.00 12.54 -2.15
C ASP A 163 38.03 12.19 -3.64
N ALA A 164 37.54 10.99 -3.98
CA ALA A 164 37.39 10.53 -5.35
C ALA A 164 36.30 9.44 -5.43
N VAL A 165 35.07 9.82 -5.77
CA VAL A 165 33.95 8.88 -5.87
C VAL A 165 33.41 8.85 -7.28
N LYS A 166 33.20 7.66 -7.83
CA LYS A 166 32.39 7.44 -9.04
C LYS A 166 31.14 6.69 -8.65
N PHE A 167 29.98 7.21 -9.03
CA PHE A 167 28.72 6.63 -8.62
C PHE A 167 27.71 6.51 -9.76
N ASN A 168 26.85 5.50 -9.65
CA ASN A 168 25.74 5.25 -10.55
C ASN A 168 24.59 4.62 -9.76
N PHE A 169 23.53 5.40 -9.58
CA PHE A 169 22.33 5.02 -8.84
C PHE A 169 21.16 4.88 -9.82
N ILE A 170 20.39 3.81 -9.71
CA ILE A 170 19.30 3.45 -10.63
C ILE A 170 18.05 3.08 -9.83
N TRP A 171 16.92 3.70 -10.18
CA TRP A 171 15.58 3.33 -9.71
C TRP A 171 14.76 2.78 -10.88
N ARG A 172 14.15 1.60 -10.72
CA ARG A 172 13.39 0.93 -11.80
C ARG A 172 11.88 1.07 -11.73
N ALA A 173 11.31 1.37 -10.56
CA ALA A 173 9.86 1.34 -10.33
C ALA A 173 9.33 2.52 -9.49
N SER A 174 10.17 3.52 -9.19
CA SER A 174 9.78 4.79 -8.57
C SER A 174 10.69 5.92 -9.06
N ARG A 175 10.23 7.16 -8.88
CA ARG A 175 11.15 8.31 -8.91
C ARG A 175 12.24 8.14 -7.84
N PRO A 176 13.45 8.71 -8.04
CA PRO A 176 14.51 8.62 -7.07
C PRO A 176 14.10 9.29 -5.77
N ARG A 177 14.21 8.53 -4.68
CA ARG A 177 14.13 9.04 -3.32
C ARG A 177 15.54 8.97 -2.77
N TYR A 178 16.15 10.13 -2.52
CA TYR A 178 17.52 10.20 -2.07
C TYR A 178 17.77 11.46 -1.24
N LEU A 179 18.78 11.39 -0.39
CA LEU A 179 19.35 12.52 0.34
C LEU A 179 20.87 12.39 0.31
N SER A 180 21.57 13.51 0.18
CA SER A 180 23.01 13.53 0.03
C SER A 180 23.56 14.81 0.63
N ASP A 181 24.63 14.70 1.40
CA ASP A 181 25.34 15.86 1.98
C ASP A 181 26.11 16.66 0.92
N VAL A 182 26.31 16.05 -0.26
CA VAL A 182 26.91 16.69 -1.43
C VAL A 182 25.93 16.86 -2.57
N GLU A 183 26.14 17.90 -3.37
CA GLU A 183 25.31 18.18 -4.54
C GLU A 183 25.48 17.08 -5.59
N LEU A 184 24.37 16.42 -5.93
CA LEU A 184 24.32 15.39 -6.96
C LEU A 184 23.83 15.96 -8.30
N PRO A 185 24.27 15.41 -9.45
CA PRO A 185 23.74 15.78 -10.76
C PRO A 185 22.23 15.60 -10.85
N LYS A 186 21.60 16.34 -11.76
CA LYS A 186 20.16 16.20 -12.03
C LYS A 186 19.79 14.75 -12.40
N VAL A 187 18.67 14.31 -11.85
CA VAL A 187 18.03 13.03 -12.18
C VAL A 187 17.76 12.96 -13.68
N LYS A 188 18.14 11.85 -14.31
CA LYS A 188 17.81 11.55 -15.70
C LYS A 188 16.74 10.47 -15.75
N GLU A 189 15.64 10.75 -16.43
CA GLU A 189 14.60 9.77 -16.74
C GLU A 189 14.92 9.02 -18.04
N LYS A 190 14.66 7.71 -18.06
CA LYS A 190 14.91 6.79 -19.17
C LYS A 190 13.61 6.06 -19.53
N ALA A 191 13.59 5.45 -20.71
CA ALA A 191 12.45 4.67 -21.18
C ALA A 191 12.05 3.58 -20.17
N GLY A 192 10.74 3.34 -20.03
CA GLY A 192 10.18 2.37 -19.08
C GLY A 192 10.11 2.85 -17.63
N GLY A 193 10.16 4.17 -17.39
CA GLY A 193 10.02 4.74 -16.04
C GLY A 193 11.23 4.53 -15.14
N MET A 194 12.41 4.32 -15.74
CA MET A 194 13.67 4.14 -15.04
C MET A 194 14.35 5.49 -14.81
N PHE A 195 14.87 5.71 -13.61
CA PHE A 195 15.55 6.95 -13.24
C PHE A 195 16.99 6.68 -12.85
N THR A 196 17.90 7.57 -13.22
CA THR A 196 19.33 7.43 -12.88
C THR A 196 19.95 8.73 -12.41
N ILE A 197 20.86 8.60 -11.45
CA ILE A 197 21.79 9.64 -11.02
C ILE A 197 23.19 9.04 -11.15
N SER A 198 24.04 9.64 -11.98
CA SER A 198 25.40 9.15 -12.20
C SER A 198 26.36 10.31 -12.35
N GLY A 199 27.58 10.14 -11.82
CA GLY A 199 28.56 11.20 -11.79
C GLY A 199 29.88 10.81 -11.16
N LYS A 200 30.70 11.84 -10.91
CA LYS A 200 31.93 11.76 -10.14
C LYS A 200 31.97 12.90 -9.13
N LEU A 201 32.49 12.63 -7.94
CA LEU A 201 32.76 13.60 -6.87
C LEU A 201 34.25 13.60 -6.56
N GLY A 202 34.75 14.72 -6.02
CA GLY A 202 36.14 14.85 -5.61
C GLY A 202 37.10 15.26 -6.75
N GLU A 203 38.38 14.96 -6.60
CA GLU A 203 39.44 15.48 -7.47
C GLU A 203 39.37 14.97 -8.92
N LYS A 204 39.61 15.86 -9.89
CA LYS A 204 39.57 15.53 -11.33
C LYS A 204 40.71 14.61 -11.80
N LYS A 205 41.78 14.45 -11.02
CA LYS A 205 42.99 13.66 -11.34
C LYS A 205 43.43 12.76 -10.18
N SER A 206 42.51 11.99 -9.61
CA SER A 206 42.85 10.93 -8.65
C SER A 206 43.37 9.67 -9.33
N LYS A 207 44.27 8.93 -8.66
CA LYS A 207 44.70 7.60 -9.15
C LYS A 207 43.54 6.62 -9.00
N ARG A 208 43.48 5.62 -9.89
CA ARG A 208 42.42 4.58 -9.86
C ARG A 208 42.38 3.85 -8.51
N GLU A 209 43.52 3.72 -7.86
CA GLU A 209 43.70 3.03 -6.57
C GLU A 209 43.05 3.76 -5.39
N ASP A 210 42.78 5.06 -5.54
CA ASP A 210 42.18 5.93 -4.50
C ASP A 210 40.69 6.17 -4.75
N THR A 211 40.17 5.76 -5.91
CA THR A 211 38.76 5.98 -6.28
C THR A 211 37.85 4.99 -5.57
N VAL A 212 36.73 5.46 -5.02
CA VAL A 212 35.60 4.64 -4.53
C VAL A 212 34.55 4.52 -5.62
N GLN A 213 34.09 3.30 -5.92
CA GLN A 213 33.03 3.06 -6.91
C GLN A 213 31.72 2.62 -6.23
N LEU A 214 30.63 3.35 -6.44
CA LEU A 214 29.30 3.04 -5.89
C LEU A 214 28.31 2.74 -7.01
N ASP A 215 27.79 1.52 -7.05
CA ASP A 215 26.79 1.08 -8.03
C ASP A 215 25.54 0.58 -7.31
N PHE A 216 24.49 1.41 -7.27
CA PHE A 216 23.27 1.10 -6.53
C PHE A 216 22.10 0.90 -7.48
N LEU A 217 21.43 -0.24 -7.34
CA LEU A 217 20.23 -0.58 -8.08
C LEU A 217 19.08 -0.81 -7.10
N THR A 218 18.02 -0.04 -7.25
CA THR A 218 16.80 -0.25 -6.49
C THR A 218 15.53 -0.22 -7.32
N GLN A 219 14.48 -0.90 -6.87
CA GLN A 219 13.16 -0.72 -7.48
C GLN A 219 12.49 0.55 -6.96
N ARG A 220 12.38 0.69 -5.63
CA ARG A 220 11.65 1.75 -4.92
C ARG A 220 12.33 2.25 -3.62
N GLY A 221 13.52 1.76 -3.33
CA GLY A 221 14.27 2.09 -2.11
C GLY A 221 14.78 3.53 -2.07
N VAL A 222 15.38 3.89 -0.94
CA VAL A 222 15.97 5.21 -0.70
C VAL A 222 17.49 5.11 -0.78
N VAL A 223 18.16 6.12 -1.32
CA VAL A 223 19.64 6.22 -1.30
C VAL A 223 20.06 7.40 -0.42
N LEU A 224 20.87 7.14 0.60
CA LEU A 224 21.45 8.15 1.49
C LEU A 224 22.97 8.15 1.26
N LEU A 225 23.53 9.29 0.88
CA LEU A 225 24.97 9.43 0.65
C LEU A 225 25.59 10.41 1.65
N ASN A 226 26.40 9.86 2.56
CA ASN A 226 27.10 10.56 3.62
C ASN A 226 26.19 11.43 4.48
N VAL A 227 24.95 11.00 4.70
CA VAL A 227 23.97 11.72 5.53
C VAL A 227 23.73 10.91 6.79
N ASP A 228 23.73 11.56 7.95
CA ASP A 228 23.32 10.89 9.19
C ASP A 228 21.87 10.37 9.06
N PRO A 229 21.64 9.05 9.19
CA PRO A 229 20.30 8.47 9.10
C PRO A 229 19.28 9.06 10.08
N SER A 230 19.72 9.64 11.20
CA SER A 230 18.85 10.31 12.17
C SER A 230 18.32 11.67 11.70
N MET A 231 19.00 12.31 10.75
CA MET A 231 18.61 13.59 10.15
C MET A 231 17.72 13.43 8.91
N VAL A 232 17.43 12.18 8.53
CA VAL A 232 16.63 11.86 7.36
C VAL A 232 15.14 12.13 7.64
N PRO A 233 14.47 12.97 6.82
CA PRO A 233 13.05 13.25 7.00
C PRO A 233 12.19 11.97 7.00
N SER A 234 11.07 12.01 7.73
CA SER A 234 10.21 10.84 7.98
C SER A 234 9.67 10.16 6.71
N ASP A 235 9.63 10.89 5.60
CA ASP A 235 9.19 10.41 4.28
C ASP A 235 10.23 9.52 3.56
N LEU A 236 11.43 9.31 4.12
CA LEU A 236 12.55 8.56 3.50
C LEU A 236 12.96 7.25 4.22
N HIS A 237 12.23 6.81 5.26
CA HIS A 237 12.52 5.55 5.98
C HIS A 237 11.89 4.29 5.35
N GLU A 238 12.50 3.11 5.57
CA GLU A 238 11.92 1.81 5.23
C GLU A 238 10.70 1.49 6.12
N ARG A 239 9.60 1.00 5.54
CA ARG A 239 8.27 1.06 6.18
C ARG A 239 7.54 -0.29 6.23
N PRO A 240 6.76 -0.56 7.30
CA PRO A 240 5.85 -1.71 7.35
C PRO A 240 4.71 -1.57 6.32
N LEU A 241 4.01 -2.68 6.03
CA LEU A 241 2.75 -2.63 5.28
C LEU A 241 1.76 -1.70 5.97
N THR A 242 1.03 -0.95 5.14
CA THR A 242 -0.16 -0.21 5.53
C THR A 242 -1.23 -1.17 6.09
N GLU A 243 -2.04 -0.72 7.03
CA GLU A 243 -3.26 -1.40 7.50
C GLU A 243 -4.20 -1.71 6.34
N ALA A 244 -4.26 -0.83 5.34
CA ALA A 244 -4.92 -1.09 4.07
C ALA A 244 -4.39 -2.36 3.37
N ALA A 245 -3.08 -2.45 3.15
CA ALA A 245 -2.46 -3.62 2.54
C ALA A 245 -2.62 -4.88 3.41
N ARG A 246 -2.55 -4.75 4.74
CA ARG A 246 -2.82 -5.87 5.68
C ARG A 246 -4.26 -6.36 5.57
N ALA A 247 -5.23 -5.46 5.45
CA ALA A 247 -6.63 -5.81 5.27
C ALA A 247 -6.90 -6.49 3.92
N ILE A 248 -6.26 -6.04 2.84
CA ILE A 248 -6.30 -6.73 1.53
C ILE A 248 -5.78 -8.17 1.67
N VAL A 249 -4.69 -8.38 2.42
CA VAL A 249 -4.16 -9.74 2.67
C VAL A 249 -5.16 -10.59 3.48
N ARG A 250 -5.82 -10.00 4.49
CA ARG A 250 -6.85 -10.68 5.27
C ARG A 250 -8.12 -10.98 4.48
N SER A 251 -8.44 -10.17 3.47
CA SER A 251 -9.65 -10.34 2.67
C SER A 251 -9.60 -11.59 1.78
N GLY A 252 -8.42 -12.13 1.49
CA GLY A 252 -8.24 -13.31 0.66
C GLY A 252 -8.38 -13.03 -0.85
N ASP A 253 -8.30 -11.77 -1.28
CA ASP A 253 -8.30 -11.40 -2.70
C ASP A 253 -6.98 -11.82 -3.36
N SER A 254 -6.98 -12.95 -4.06
CA SER A 254 -5.74 -13.58 -4.57
C SER A 254 -4.94 -12.70 -5.53
N GLN A 255 -5.60 -11.86 -6.32
CA GLN A 255 -4.92 -10.99 -7.29
C GLN A 255 -4.20 -9.84 -6.61
N LEU A 256 -4.89 -9.11 -5.73
CA LEU A 256 -4.28 -8.01 -4.99
C LEU A 256 -3.21 -8.53 -4.01
N ILE A 257 -3.44 -9.70 -3.42
CA ILE A 257 -2.47 -10.44 -2.62
C ILE A 257 -1.19 -10.72 -3.43
N ASP A 258 -1.31 -11.30 -4.63
CA ASP A 258 -0.15 -11.63 -5.44
C ASP A 258 0.57 -10.36 -5.93
N ALA A 259 -0.16 -9.28 -6.18
CA ALA A 259 0.41 -7.99 -6.54
C ALA A 259 1.22 -7.39 -5.38
N ILE A 260 0.67 -7.37 -4.16
CA ILE A 260 1.38 -6.95 -2.94
C ILE A 260 2.58 -7.88 -2.71
N ARG A 261 2.43 -9.20 -2.89
CA ARG A 261 3.51 -10.18 -2.74
C ARG A 261 4.65 -9.96 -3.73
N ARG A 262 4.38 -9.54 -4.97
CA ARG A 262 5.44 -9.21 -5.94
C ARG A 262 6.20 -7.94 -5.57
N VAL A 263 5.53 -6.98 -4.91
CA VAL A 263 6.12 -5.70 -4.52
C VAL A 263 6.81 -5.75 -3.15
N SER A 264 6.24 -6.49 -2.20
CA SER A 264 6.75 -6.70 -0.84
C SER A 264 6.61 -8.19 -0.46
N PRO A 265 7.46 -9.08 -1.01
CA PRO A 265 7.37 -10.53 -0.80
C PRO A 265 7.49 -10.99 0.66
N LYS A 266 7.99 -10.13 1.54
CA LYS A 266 8.34 -10.42 2.94
C LYS A 266 7.17 -10.34 3.90
N MET A 267 6.37 -9.29 3.75
CA MET A 267 5.27 -8.96 4.66
C MET A 267 4.05 -9.88 4.54
N PHE A 268 4.12 -10.89 3.67
CA PHE A 268 3.07 -11.89 3.44
C PHE A 268 3.26 -13.18 4.28
N GLY A 269 4.48 -13.45 4.76
CA GLY A 269 4.85 -14.73 5.38
C GLY A 269 4.09 -15.06 6.68
N ASP A 270 3.61 -14.05 7.41
CA ASP A 270 2.89 -14.26 8.66
C ASP A 270 1.39 -14.58 8.46
N PHE A 271 0.80 -14.25 7.31
CA PHE A 271 -0.64 -14.44 7.03
C PHE A 271 -0.96 -15.63 6.11
N ALA A 272 0.03 -16.22 5.45
CA ALA A 272 -0.16 -17.43 4.64
C ALA A 272 -0.71 -18.63 5.46
N LYS A 273 -0.59 -18.60 6.79
CA LYS A 273 -1.12 -19.63 7.70
C LYS A 273 -2.62 -19.48 8.00
N THR A 274 -3.21 -18.32 7.70
CA THR A 274 -4.65 -18.06 7.87
C THR A 274 -5.42 -18.11 6.54
N LEU A 275 -4.71 -18.26 5.41
CA LEU A 275 -5.32 -18.40 4.09
C LEU A 275 -5.83 -19.82 3.89
N THR A 276 -7.02 -19.95 3.31
CA THR A 276 -7.51 -21.21 2.77
C THR A 276 -6.50 -21.72 1.72
N PRO A 277 -6.17 -23.03 1.68
CA PRO A 277 -5.28 -23.56 0.65
C PRO A 277 -5.76 -23.12 -0.74
N PRO A 278 -4.84 -22.79 -1.68
CA PRO A 278 -5.25 -22.48 -3.05
C PRO A 278 -6.14 -23.61 -3.57
N GLU A 279 -7.33 -23.26 -4.07
CA GLU A 279 -8.16 -24.23 -4.79
C GLU A 279 -7.27 -24.84 -5.88
N LYS A 280 -7.13 -26.17 -5.83
CA LYS A 280 -6.30 -26.91 -6.79
C LYS A 280 -6.70 -26.49 -8.20
N GLU A 281 -5.70 -26.33 -9.06
CA GLU A 281 -5.90 -26.17 -10.50
C GLU A 281 -6.97 -27.16 -10.99
N PRO A 282 -7.89 -26.74 -11.87
CA PRO A 282 -8.97 -27.61 -12.33
C PRO A 282 -8.37 -28.87 -12.94
N THR A 283 -8.55 -30.01 -12.27
CA THR A 283 -8.23 -31.31 -12.83
C THR A 283 -9.09 -31.52 -14.08
N LEU A 284 -8.43 -31.79 -15.20
CA LEU A 284 -9.10 -32.20 -16.43
C LEU A 284 -9.87 -33.50 -16.17
N VAL A 285 -11.18 -33.38 -15.94
CA VAL A 285 -12.07 -34.54 -15.95
C VAL A 285 -12.20 -35.00 -17.39
N ARG A 286 -11.76 -36.22 -17.66
CA ARG A 286 -11.89 -36.88 -18.96
C ARG A 286 -13.37 -36.92 -19.35
N ARG A 287 -13.74 -36.13 -20.37
CA ARG A 287 -15.09 -36.09 -20.92
C ARG A 287 -15.39 -37.42 -21.63
N ALA A 288 -16.49 -38.08 -21.27
CA ALA A 288 -17.09 -39.13 -22.07
C ALA A 288 -17.61 -38.55 -23.41
N PRO A 289 -17.68 -39.34 -24.50
CA PRO A 289 -18.13 -38.84 -25.79
C PRO A 289 -19.57 -38.31 -25.71
N PRO A 290 -19.89 -37.19 -26.39
CA PRO A 290 -21.20 -36.56 -26.29
C PRO A 290 -22.27 -37.39 -27.02
N GLY A 291 -23.16 -38.02 -26.25
CA GLY A 291 -24.50 -38.38 -26.74
C GLY A 291 -25.36 -37.12 -26.87
N LYS A 292 -26.06 -36.98 -28.01
CA LYS A 292 -26.99 -35.86 -28.27
C LYS A 292 -28.14 -35.88 -27.27
N PHE A 293 -28.14 -34.93 -26.35
CA PHE A 293 -29.35 -34.47 -25.67
C PHE A 293 -29.66 -33.07 -26.16
N VAL A 294 -30.72 -32.93 -26.97
CA VAL A 294 -31.36 -31.64 -27.22
C VAL A 294 -32.27 -31.39 -26.01
N SER A 295 -31.69 -30.86 -24.93
CA SER A 295 -32.49 -30.28 -23.86
C SER A 295 -33.03 -28.96 -24.39
N VAL A 296 -34.33 -28.89 -24.66
CA VAL A 296 -35.04 -27.62 -24.81
C VAL A 296 -35.00 -26.96 -23.43
N LEU A 297 -33.96 -26.17 -23.17
CA LEU A 297 -33.87 -25.38 -21.93
C LEU A 297 -34.99 -24.35 -21.99
N SER A 298 -35.87 -24.36 -20.99
CA SER A 298 -36.81 -23.25 -20.77
C SER A 298 -35.98 -21.98 -20.57
N PRO A 299 -36.32 -20.86 -21.24
CA PRO A 299 -35.56 -19.63 -21.10
C PRO A 299 -35.64 -19.15 -19.64
N GLN A 300 -34.50 -19.07 -18.99
CA GLN A 300 -34.37 -18.48 -17.66
C GLN A 300 -34.17 -16.97 -17.82
N LEU A 301 -34.74 -16.16 -16.93
CA LEU A 301 -34.50 -14.73 -16.93
C LEU A 301 -33.19 -14.44 -16.19
N LEU A 302 -32.30 -13.71 -16.85
CA LEU A 302 -31.09 -13.16 -16.25
C LEU A 302 -31.20 -11.63 -16.25
N ARG A 303 -30.59 -10.97 -15.27
CA ARG A 303 -30.54 -9.51 -15.18
C ARG A 303 -29.15 -9.01 -14.87
N PHE A 304 -28.89 -7.78 -15.28
CA PHE A 304 -27.69 -7.02 -14.92
C PHE A 304 -28.04 -5.53 -14.90
N ASN A 305 -27.20 -4.73 -14.27
CA ASN A 305 -27.29 -3.28 -14.30
C ASN A 305 -26.41 -2.73 -15.43
N ALA A 306 -26.92 -1.75 -16.16
CA ALA A 306 -26.27 -1.10 -17.27
C ALA A 306 -26.19 0.41 -17.03
N SER A 307 -24.97 0.96 -17.04
CA SER A 307 -24.75 2.41 -17.13
C SER A 307 -24.65 2.80 -18.60
N VAL A 308 -25.37 3.86 -19.00
CA VAL A 308 -25.37 4.37 -20.37
C VAL A 308 -24.88 5.80 -20.38
N THR A 309 -23.82 6.07 -21.14
CA THR A 309 -23.21 7.40 -21.24
C THR A 309 -22.98 7.84 -22.69
N ASP A 310 -22.91 9.15 -22.92
CA ASP A 310 -22.52 9.74 -24.21
C ASP A 310 -21.00 9.73 -24.42
N ARG A 311 -20.52 10.26 -25.57
CA ARG A 311 -19.08 10.37 -25.88
C ARG A 311 -18.30 11.25 -24.89
N ASN A 312 -18.99 12.09 -24.12
CA ASN A 312 -18.42 12.96 -23.10
C ASN A 312 -18.53 12.37 -21.69
N GLY A 313 -18.99 11.12 -21.57
CA GLY A 313 -19.19 10.44 -20.28
C GLY A 313 -20.47 10.83 -19.54
N ARG A 314 -21.32 11.70 -20.10
CA ARG A 314 -22.57 12.12 -19.44
C ARG A 314 -23.62 11.03 -19.55
N ALA A 315 -24.32 10.79 -18.44
CA ALA A 315 -25.38 9.80 -18.41
C ALA A 315 -26.53 10.12 -19.36
N ILE A 316 -27.04 9.08 -20.01
CA ILE A 316 -28.20 9.16 -20.91
C ILE A 316 -29.44 8.63 -20.18
N GLY A 317 -30.34 9.56 -19.82
CA GLY A 317 -31.64 9.26 -19.24
C GLY A 317 -32.69 8.75 -20.24
N GLY A 318 -33.76 8.17 -19.71
CA GLY A 318 -34.95 7.76 -20.47
C GLY A 318 -34.71 6.70 -21.55
N MET A 319 -33.77 5.77 -21.33
CA MET A 319 -33.55 4.64 -22.24
C MET A 319 -34.72 3.63 -22.14
N LYS A 320 -35.16 3.11 -23.28
CA LYS A 320 -36.22 2.09 -23.39
C LYS A 320 -35.66 0.73 -23.79
N GLU A 321 -36.46 -0.33 -23.75
CA GLU A 321 -36.05 -1.68 -24.18
C GLU A 321 -35.46 -1.70 -25.59
N SER A 322 -36.07 -0.96 -26.52
CA SER A 322 -35.61 -0.85 -27.92
C SER A 322 -34.22 -0.22 -28.07
N ASP A 323 -33.78 0.53 -27.07
CA ASP A 323 -32.48 1.19 -27.08
C ASP A 323 -31.34 0.23 -26.70
N PHE A 324 -31.62 -1.05 -26.41
CA PHE A 324 -30.62 -2.04 -26.03
C PHE A 324 -30.66 -3.30 -26.90
N THR A 325 -29.48 -3.79 -27.24
CA THR A 325 -29.29 -5.13 -27.83
C THR A 325 -28.32 -5.91 -26.95
N VAL A 326 -28.76 -7.07 -26.45
CA VAL A 326 -27.99 -7.94 -25.56
C VAL A 326 -27.47 -9.14 -26.35
N TYR A 327 -26.19 -9.43 -26.20
CA TYR A 327 -25.54 -10.61 -26.77
C TYR A 327 -25.05 -11.50 -25.63
N GLU A 328 -25.43 -12.76 -25.64
CA GLU A 328 -24.97 -13.79 -24.72
C GLU A 328 -24.12 -14.79 -25.50
N ASN A 329 -22.84 -14.94 -25.14
CA ASN A 329 -21.89 -15.81 -25.83
C ASN A 329 -21.87 -15.59 -27.36
N GLY A 330 -22.08 -14.33 -27.79
CA GLY A 330 -22.13 -13.93 -29.20
C GLY A 330 -23.51 -14.04 -29.87
N VAL A 331 -24.52 -14.62 -29.21
CA VAL A 331 -25.88 -14.75 -29.76
C VAL A 331 -26.77 -13.66 -29.20
N GLU A 332 -27.53 -12.98 -30.06
CA GLU A 332 -28.49 -11.97 -29.63
C GLU A 332 -29.60 -12.58 -28.76
N ARG A 333 -29.93 -11.89 -27.67
CA ARG A 333 -30.97 -12.28 -26.72
C ARG A 333 -32.01 -11.18 -26.60
N GLN A 334 -33.25 -11.61 -26.46
CA GLN A 334 -34.36 -10.71 -26.27
C GLN A 334 -34.27 -10.04 -24.90
N VAL A 335 -34.19 -8.72 -24.89
CA VAL A 335 -34.41 -7.89 -23.71
C VAL A 335 -35.89 -7.94 -23.36
N THR A 336 -36.20 -8.37 -22.15
CA THR A 336 -37.58 -8.53 -21.67
C THR A 336 -38.04 -7.35 -20.83
N LYS A 337 -37.11 -6.65 -20.16
CA LYS A 337 -37.45 -5.52 -19.30
C LYS A 337 -36.26 -4.57 -19.13
N VAL A 338 -36.52 -3.27 -19.19
CA VAL A 338 -35.56 -2.23 -18.80
C VAL A 338 -36.22 -1.34 -17.75
N VAL A 339 -35.63 -1.26 -16.57
CA VAL A 339 -36.17 -0.45 -15.47
C VAL A 339 -35.13 0.60 -15.06
N PRO A 340 -35.47 1.90 -15.02
CA PRO A 340 -34.63 2.91 -14.38
C PRO A 340 -34.45 2.56 -12.90
N THR A 341 -33.20 2.58 -12.43
CA THR A 341 -32.91 2.10 -11.09
C THR A 341 -33.02 3.25 -10.08
N ASN A 342 -34.15 3.32 -9.38
CA ASN A 342 -34.36 4.24 -8.25
C ASN A 342 -33.80 3.72 -6.93
N GLU A 343 -33.08 2.59 -6.94
CA GLU A 343 -32.50 1.99 -5.74
C GLU A 343 -31.38 2.87 -5.17
N PRO A 344 -31.26 2.97 -3.83
CA PRO A 344 -30.19 3.72 -3.20
C PRO A 344 -28.80 3.18 -3.54
N PHE A 345 -27.80 4.05 -3.52
CA PHE A 345 -26.40 3.65 -3.70
C PHE A 345 -25.69 3.40 -2.38
N ASN A 346 -24.70 2.51 -2.46
CA ASN A 346 -23.63 2.39 -1.49
C ASN A 346 -22.42 3.14 -2.01
N LEU A 347 -22.08 4.24 -1.37
CA LEU A 347 -21.00 5.10 -1.83
C LEU A 347 -19.90 5.20 -0.77
N VAL A 348 -18.66 5.01 -1.20
CA VAL A 348 -17.49 5.29 -0.39
C VAL A 348 -16.93 6.64 -0.82
N LEU A 349 -16.89 7.59 0.09
CA LEU A 349 -16.19 8.84 -0.09
C LEU A 349 -14.75 8.64 0.42
N LEU A 350 -13.81 8.55 -0.52
CA LEU A 350 -12.40 8.30 -0.25
C LEU A 350 -11.63 9.64 -0.30
N LEU A 351 -11.17 10.10 0.86
CA LEU A 351 -10.61 11.43 1.05
C LEU A 351 -9.09 11.37 1.24
N ASP A 352 -8.34 12.00 0.36
CA ASP A 352 -6.91 12.23 0.52
C ASP A 352 -6.68 13.34 1.55
N VAL A 353 -5.94 13.00 2.60
CA VAL A 353 -5.57 13.91 3.69
C VAL A 353 -4.06 13.96 3.86
N SER A 354 -3.31 13.69 2.79
CA SER A 354 -1.85 13.75 2.79
C SER A 354 -1.29 15.17 2.98
N GLY A 355 0.03 15.28 3.12
CA GLY A 355 0.73 16.54 3.40
C GLY A 355 0.48 17.66 2.39
N SER A 356 0.01 17.35 1.17
CA SER A 356 -0.35 18.37 0.18
C SER A 356 -1.58 19.22 0.58
N VAL A 357 -2.43 18.69 1.47
CA VAL A 357 -3.63 19.36 1.98
C VAL A 357 -3.55 19.70 3.48
N GLU A 358 -2.40 19.53 4.13
CA GLU A 358 -2.23 19.69 5.59
C GLU A 358 -2.71 21.06 6.10
N GLU A 359 -2.24 22.15 5.51
CA GLU A 359 -2.67 23.51 5.85
C GLU A 359 -4.10 23.83 5.38
N ARG A 360 -4.75 22.90 4.70
CA ARG A 360 -5.96 23.11 3.89
C ARG A 360 -7.04 22.08 4.20
N ILE A 361 -6.92 21.38 5.33
CA ILE A 361 -7.83 20.28 5.71
C ILE A 361 -9.29 20.73 5.81
N ASP A 362 -9.55 21.97 6.23
CA ASP A 362 -10.90 22.54 6.31
C ASP A 362 -11.58 22.61 4.94
N PHE A 363 -10.81 22.79 3.87
CA PHE A 363 -11.34 22.69 2.52
C PHE A 363 -11.82 21.29 2.20
N ILE A 364 -11.05 20.26 2.55
CA ILE A 364 -11.42 18.85 2.32
C ILE A 364 -12.65 18.49 3.15
N ARG A 365 -12.69 18.88 4.44
CA ARG A 365 -13.87 18.71 5.30
C ARG A 365 -15.10 19.39 4.70
N LYS A 366 -14.97 20.63 4.23
CA LYS A 366 -16.06 21.36 3.58
C LYS A 366 -16.49 20.69 2.28
N ALA A 367 -15.54 20.32 1.42
CA ALA A 367 -15.81 19.64 0.15
C ALA A 367 -16.56 18.31 0.37
N ALA A 368 -16.18 17.54 1.38
CA ALA A 368 -16.90 16.34 1.78
C ALA A 368 -18.32 16.64 2.29
N ARG A 369 -18.49 17.66 3.13
CA ARG A 369 -19.83 18.11 3.58
C ARG A 369 -20.70 18.57 2.41
N ASP A 370 -20.12 19.23 1.42
CA ASP A 370 -20.81 19.69 0.22
C ASP A 370 -21.32 18.49 -0.60
N PHE A 371 -20.47 17.47 -0.80
CA PHE A 371 -20.87 16.22 -1.43
C PHE A 371 -22.01 15.50 -0.67
N LEU A 372 -21.93 15.43 0.67
CA LEU A 372 -22.96 14.82 1.52
C LEU A 372 -24.33 15.51 1.36
N ARG A 373 -24.38 16.79 0.98
CA ARG A 373 -25.65 17.52 0.73
C ARG A 373 -26.23 17.25 -0.65
N THR A 374 -25.42 16.86 -1.63
CA THR A 374 -25.88 16.54 -2.99
C THR A 374 -26.49 15.13 -3.09
N ALA A 375 -25.99 14.17 -2.32
CA ALA A 375 -26.47 12.78 -2.37
C ALA A 375 -27.88 12.60 -1.75
N SER A 376 -28.62 11.57 -2.19
CA SER A 376 -29.99 11.28 -1.74
C SER A 376 -30.03 10.98 -0.24
N PRO A 377 -31.09 11.33 0.51
CA PRO A 377 -31.26 10.89 1.90
C PRO A 377 -31.27 9.36 2.08
N GLN A 378 -31.61 8.61 1.03
CA GLN A 378 -31.64 7.15 1.03
C GLN A 378 -30.26 6.52 0.75
N ASP A 379 -29.32 7.26 0.15
CA ASP A 379 -28.01 6.72 -0.21
C ASP A 379 -27.18 6.47 1.05
N ARG A 380 -26.58 5.28 1.14
CA ARG A 380 -25.68 4.90 2.23
C ARG A 380 -24.27 5.36 1.87
N ILE A 381 -23.66 6.18 2.72
CA ILE A 381 -22.31 6.70 2.50
C ILE A 381 -21.39 6.22 3.61
N ALA A 382 -20.25 5.65 3.24
CA ALA A 382 -19.10 5.42 4.11
C ALA A 382 -18.04 6.50 3.82
N ILE A 383 -17.29 6.91 4.83
CA ILE A 383 -16.20 7.90 4.69
C ILE A 383 -14.91 7.23 5.15
N ILE A 384 -13.94 7.21 4.25
CA ILE A 384 -12.59 6.70 4.52
C ILE A 384 -11.62 7.80 4.13
N SER A 385 -10.75 8.20 5.04
CA SER A 385 -9.62 9.08 4.73
C SER A 385 -8.36 8.26 4.57
N PHE A 386 -7.37 8.79 3.85
CA PHE A 386 -6.07 8.17 3.73
C PHE A 386 -4.94 9.20 3.60
N HIS A 387 -3.78 8.84 4.15
CA HIS A 387 -2.50 9.51 3.92
C HIS A 387 -1.41 8.44 3.75
N ASP A 388 -0.58 8.21 4.76
CA ASP A 388 0.34 7.08 4.86
C ASP A 388 -0.39 5.75 4.98
N ASP A 389 -1.61 5.78 5.55
CA ASP A 389 -2.48 4.63 5.75
C ASP A 389 -3.96 5.05 5.69
N ILE A 390 -4.87 4.08 5.73
CA ILE A 390 -6.32 4.33 5.77
C ILE A 390 -6.82 4.57 7.19
N GLN A 391 -7.85 5.40 7.30
CA GLN A 391 -8.66 5.58 8.50
C GLN A 391 -10.14 5.51 8.11
N VAL A 392 -10.87 4.57 8.72
CA VAL A 392 -12.33 4.49 8.55
C VAL A 392 -12.97 5.52 9.47
N ILE A 393 -13.50 6.60 8.89
CA ILE A 393 -14.11 7.72 9.61
C ILE A 393 -15.57 7.40 9.94
N SER A 394 -16.26 6.71 9.03
CA SER A 394 -17.59 6.16 9.26
C SER A 394 -17.87 4.99 8.32
N ASP A 395 -18.48 3.94 8.86
CA ASP A 395 -19.17 2.92 8.07
C ASP A 395 -20.37 3.50 7.31
N PHE A 396 -20.96 2.68 6.43
CA PHE A 396 -22.14 3.04 5.64
C PHE A 396 -23.30 3.54 6.50
N SER A 397 -23.68 4.79 6.30
CA SER A 397 -24.79 5.43 7.00
C SER A 397 -25.62 6.31 6.08
N THR A 398 -26.91 6.44 6.38
CA THR A 398 -27.80 7.44 5.77
C THR A 398 -27.87 8.73 6.59
N ASP A 399 -27.37 8.73 7.83
CA ASP A 399 -27.41 9.90 8.72
C ASP A 399 -26.34 10.93 8.33
N ARG A 400 -26.78 11.93 7.55
CA ARG A 400 -25.90 13.02 7.09
C ARG A 400 -25.40 13.91 8.21
N ARG A 401 -26.09 14.00 9.35
CA ARG A 401 -25.62 14.79 10.49
C ARG A 401 -24.46 14.07 11.19
N LEU A 402 -24.60 12.76 11.40
CA LEU A 402 -23.53 11.92 11.92
C LEU A 402 -22.29 11.98 11.03
N LEU A 403 -22.46 11.72 9.72
CA LEU A 403 -21.37 11.75 8.75
C LEU A 403 -20.68 13.12 8.70
N SER A 404 -21.46 14.20 8.73
CA SER A 404 -20.94 15.57 8.73
C SER A 404 -20.13 15.87 10.00
N LYS A 405 -20.56 15.38 11.17
CA LYS A 405 -19.80 15.52 12.43
C LYS A 405 -18.51 14.69 12.43
N LYS A 406 -18.54 13.49 11.85
CA LYS A 406 -17.37 12.61 11.76
C LYS A 406 -16.22 13.21 10.93
N LEU A 407 -16.52 14.09 9.98
CA LEU A 407 -15.51 14.81 9.21
C LEU A 407 -14.62 15.73 10.08
N ASP A 408 -15.07 16.12 11.28
CA ASP A 408 -14.26 16.91 12.21
C ASP A 408 -13.15 16.09 12.88
N GLU A 409 -13.21 14.76 12.82
CA GLU A 409 -12.22 13.83 13.37
C GLU A 409 -11.05 13.57 12.40
N ILE A 410 -11.09 14.16 11.20
CA ILE A 410 -10.08 13.95 10.16
C ILE A 410 -8.92 14.92 10.35
N ASP A 411 -7.72 14.38 10.52
CA ASP A 411 -6.47 15.14 10.50
C ASP A 411 -5.69 14.88 9.20
N ALA A 412 -4.79 15.80 8.86
CA ALA A 412 -3.99 15.74 7.63
C ALA A 412 -2.50 15.72 7.91
N GLY A 413 -1.74 15.14 6.99
CA GLY A 413 -0.28 15.05 7.05
C GLY A 413 0.23 13.73 6.46
N GLY A 414 1.54 13.65 6.23
CA GLY A 414 2.17 12.43 5.76
C GLY A 414 2.10 12.22 4.25
N ALA A 415 2.39 11.00 3.78
CA ALA A 415 2.47 10.69 2.36
C ALA A 415 1.11 10.27 1.75
N THR A 416 1.09 9.74 0.53
CA THR A 416 -0.14 9.47 -0.24
C THR A 416 -0.19 8.01 -0.70
N ALA A 417 -0.99 7.17 -0.02
CA ALA A 417 -1.20 5.74 -0.27
C ALA A 417 -2.53 5.46 -0.99
N LEU A 418 -2.77 6.13 -2.11
CA LEU A 418 -4.05 6.09 -2.83
C LEU A 418 -4.44 4.69 -3.32
N TYR A 419 -3.50 3.94 -3.90
CA TYR A 419 -3.81 2.62 -4.43
C TYR A 419 -4.07 1.59 -3.32
N ASP A 420 -3.33 1.65 -2.23
CA ASP A 420 -3.60 0.80 -1.05
C ASP A 420 -4.99 1.11 -0.50
N ALA A 421 -5.35 2.38 -0.38
CA ALA A 421 -6.64 2.82 0.12
C ALA A 421 -7.79 2.36 -0.79
N LEU A 422 -7.64 2.52 -2.11
CA LEU A 422 -8.62 2.03 -3.07
C LEU A 422 -8.70 0.50 -3.06
N GLY A 423 -7.57 -0.20 -3.00
CA GLY A 423 -7.53 -1.66 -2.87
C GLY A 423 -8.26 -2.16 -1.62
N TYR A 424 -8.08 -1.48 -0.48
CA TYR A 424 -8.82 -1.77 0.76
C TYR A 424 -10.33 -1.63 0.56
N VAL A 425 -10.77 -0.52 -0.04
CA VAL A 425 -12.20 -0.28 -0.32
C VAL A 425 -12.78 -1.40 -1.17
N LEU A 426 -12.10 -1.81 -2.24
CA LEU A 426 -12.58 -2.83 -3.17
C LEU A 426 -12.58 -4.24 -2.56
N ALA A 427 -11.51 -4.59 -1.83
CA ALA A 427 -11.28 -5.94 -1.36
C ALA A 427 -11.93 -6.24 0.00
N ASP A 428 -12.17 -5.22 0.82
CA ASP A 428 -12.71 -5.36 2.17
C ASP A 428 -14.06 -4.65 2.31
N THR A 429 -14.09 -3.32 2.19
CA THR A 429 -15.29 -2.49 2.46
C THR A 429 -16.47 -2.85 1.56
N LEU A 430 -16.23 -3.03 0.25
CA LEU A 430 -17.27 -3.34 -0.73
C LEU A 430 -17.51 -4.85 -0.91
N LYS A 431 -16.70 -5.71 -0.29
CA LYS A 431 -16.76 -7.17 -0.50
C LYS A 431 -18.13 -7.76 -0.14
N GLN A 432 -18.72 -7.29 0.96
CA GLN A 432 -20.05 -7.76 1.41
C GLN A 432 -21.20 -7.20 0.59
N LEU A 433 -20.95 -6.15 -0.21
CA LEU A 433 -21.93 -5.46 -1.04
C LEU A 433 -21.81 -5.86 -2.52
N ARG A 434 -21.08 -6.94 -2.82
CA ARG A 434 -20.93 -7.46 -4.19
C ARG A 434 -22.31 -7.79 -4.78
N GLY A 435 -22.59 -7.23 -5.96
CA GLY A 435 -23.89 -7.35 -6.63
C GLY A 435 -24.87 -6.21 -6.29
N GLU A 436 -24.60 -5.42 -5.25
CA GLU A 436 -25.30 -4.16 -5.01
C GLU A 436 -24.68 -3.01 -5.83
N ARG A 437 -25.37 -1.87 -5.86
CA ARG A 437 -24.91 -0.66 -6.56
C ARG A 437 -23.87 0.05 -5.71
N THR A 438 -22.60 -0.16 -6.03
CA THR A 438 -21.47 0.43 -5.30
C THR A 438 -20.72 1.44 -6.14
N ALA A 439 -20.26 2.52 -5.49
CA ALA A 439 -19.43 3.53 -6.11
C ALA A 439 -18.37 4.07 -5.13
N VAL A 440 -17.24 4.50 -5.66
CA VAL A 440 -16.17 5.16 -4.91
C VAL A 440 -15.95 6.54 -5.53
N VAL A 441 -16.09 7.59 -4.72
CA VAL A 441 -15.76 8.97 -5.08
C VAL A 441 -14.43 9.31 -4.42
N ILE A 442 -13.41 9.58 -5.22
CA ILE A 442 -12.04 9.84 -4.74
C ILE A 442 -11.80 11.35 -4.82
N LEU A 443 -11.45 11.98 -3.70
CA LEU A 443 -11.00 13.37 -3.66
C LEU A 443 -9.50 13.38 -3.31
N SER A 444 -8.63 13.71 -4.26
CA SER A 444 -7.16 13.61 -4.14
C SER A 444 -6.47 14.54 -5.14
N ASP A 445 -5.15 14.73 -5.07
CA ASP A 445 -4.36 15.29 -6.18
C ASP A 445 -3.84 14.21 -7.15
N GLY A 446 -3.97 12.93 -6.79
CA GLY A 446 -3.69 11.77 -7.62
C GLY A 446 -2.23 11.29 -7.62
N ASP A 447 -1.34 11.91 -6.84
CA ASP A 447 0.09 11.61 -6.85
C ASP A 447 0.48 10.52 -5.82
N ASP A 448 0.11 9.27 -6.12
CA ASP A 448 0.50 8.12 -5.29
C ASP A 448 2.03 7.97 -5.14
N ASN A 449 2.48 7.89 -3.89
CA ASN A 449 3.89 7.74 -3.53
C ASN A 449 4.14 6.74 -2.39
N LYS A 450 3.08 6.19 -1.77
CA LYS A 450 3.16 5.30 -0.61
C LYS A 450 2.57 3.90 -0.81
N SER A 451 1.83 3.64 -1.88
CA SER A 451 1.16 2.35 -2.00
C SER A 451 2.11 1.16 -2.22
N PHE A 452 1.75 0.02 -1.62
CA PHE A 452 2.32 -1.29 -1.91
C PHE A 452 1.62 -1.98 -3.09
N VAL A 453 0.32 -1.72 -3.26
CA VAL A 453 -0.45 -2.21 -4.41
C VAL A 453 -0.02 -1.43 -5.66
N PRO A 454 0.44 -2.09 -6.73
CA PRO A 454 0.79 -1.42 -7.97
C PRO A 454 -0.47 -1.04 -8.76
N PHE A 455 -0.40 0.10 -9.46
CA PHE A 455 -1.52 0.64 -10.23
C PHE A 455 -2.23 -0.37 -11.17
N PRO A 456 -1.55 -1.22 -11.95
CA PRO A 456 -2.24 -2.20 -12.81
C PRO A 456 -3.13 -3.18 -12.05
N ALA A 457 -2.74 -3.60 -10.84
CA ALA A 457 -3.54 -4.52 -10.02
C ALA A 457 -4.84 -3.88 -9.53
N ILE A 458 -4.83 -2.57 -9.30
CA ILE A 458 -6.05 -1.82 -8.98
C ILE A 458 -7.02 -1.80 -10.16
N LEU A 459 -6.55 -1.67 -11.39
CA LEU A 459 -7.42 -1.69 -12.56
C LEU A 459 -8.17 -3.03 -12.69
N GLU A 460 -7.47 -4.15 -12.43
CA GLU A 460 -8.07 -5.48 -12.41
C GLU A 460 -9.10 -5.61 -11.28
N ALA A 461 -8.74 -5.22 -10.05
CA ALA A 461 -9.65 -5.27 -8.90
C ALA A 461 -10.91 -4.40 -9.09
N ILE A 462 -10.79 -3.24 -9.75
CA ILE A 462 -11.93 -2.40 -10.12
C ILE A 462 -12.89 -3.18 -11.02
N ILE A 463 -12.39 -3.80 -12.08
CA ILE A 463 -13.19 -4.56 -13.03
C ILE A 463 -13.91 -5.71 -12.32
N GLU A 464 -13.22 -6.44 -11.44
CA GLU A 464 -13.80 -7.56 -10.71
C GLU A 464 -14.84 -7.13 -9.66
N SER A 465 -14.63 -5.99 -9.00
CA SER A 465 -15.56 -5.46 -8.01
C SER A 465 -16.90 -5.02 -8.61
N GLY A 466 -16.87 -4.55 -9.87
CA GLY A 466 -18.01 -3.90 -10.52
C GLY A 466 -18.39 -2.53 -9.93
N ALA A 467 -17.57 -1.97 -9.03
CA ALA A 467 -17.82 -0.65 -8.43
C ALA A 467 -17.51 0.47 -9.42
N LEU A 468 -18.35 1.52 -9.43
CA LEU A 468 -18.11 2.72 -10.24
C LEU A 468 -17.08 3.62 -9.56
N ILE A 469 -16.02 4.01 -10.26
CA ILE A 469 -14.94 4.85 -9.70
C ILE A 469 -15.00 6.24 -10.32
N TYR A 470 -15.09 7.25 -9.45
CA TYR A 470 -15.14 8.67 -9.80
C TYR A 470 -13.97 9.41 -9.18
N PRO A 471 -12.83 9.54 -9.88
CA PRO A 471 -11.71 10.33 -9.41
C PRO A 471 -11.98 11.82 -9.67
N LEU A 472 -12.03 12.60 -8.59
CA LEU A 472 -12.15 14.06 -8.59
C LEU A 472 -10.81 14.61 -8.13
N TYR A 473 -9.94 14.91 -9.10
CA TYR A 473 -8.59 15.33 -8.77
C TYR A 473 -8.50 16.84 -8.64
N VAL A 474 -8.09 17.31 -7.47
CA VAL A 474 -7.99 18.71 -7.08
C VAL A 474 -6.52 19.04 -6.81
N PRO A 475 -5.87 19.91 -7.59
CA PRO A 475 -4.52 20.36 -7.29
C PRO A 475 -4.52 21.27 -6.06
N SER A 476 -3.50 21.12 -5.21
CA SER A 476 -3.38 21.85 -3.95
C SER A 476 -3.28 23.36 -4.12
N GLY A 477 -2.83 23.83 -5.29
CA GLY A 477 -2.78 25.25 -5.64
C GLY A 477 -4.16 25.92 -5.84
N LEU A 478 -5.22 25.16 -6.01
CA LEU A 478 -6.59 25.70 -6.16
C LEU A 478 -7.36 25.82 -4.86
N ILE A 479 -6.84 25.24 -3.80
CA ILE A 479 -7.47 25.37 -2.50
C ILE A 479 -7.24 26.82 -2.02
N PRO A 480 -8.26 27.59 -1.62
CA PRO A 480 -8.08 29.00 -1.28
C PRO A 480 -7.19 29.19 -0.02
N GLU A 481 -6.28 30.17 -0.03
CA GLU A 481 -5.51 30.57 1.16
C GLU A 481 -6.39 31.09 2.31
N SER A 482 -7.58 31.60 1.99
CA SER A 482 -8.58 32.02 2.99
C SER A 482 -9.15 30.87 3.82
N SER A 483 -8.85 29.62 3.45
CA SER A 483 -9.20 28.41 4.21
C SER A 483 -8.15 28.06 5.27
N VAL A 484 -7.08 28.87 5.42
CA VAL A 484 -5.92 28.61 6.27
C VAL A 484 -5.86 29.66 7.40
N PRO A 485 -5.83 29.27 8.69
CA PRO A 485 -5.43 30.17 9.76
C PRO A 485 -3.94 30.50 9.59
N ARG A 486 -3.59 31.77 9.30
CA ARG A 486 -2.24 32.20 8.91
C ARG A 486 -1.12 31.68 9.84
N PRO A 487 -0.14 30.92 9.32
CA PRO A 487 1.19 30.82 9.89
C PRO A 487 2.18 31.69 9.09
N GLU A 488 3.10 32.36 9.77
CA GLU A 488 4.23 33.09 9.16
C GLU A 488 5.35 32.11 8.79
N VAL A 489 5.37 31.52 7.58
CA VAL A 489 6.59 30.85 7.08
C VAL A 489 6.74 30.94 5.55
N THR A 490 7.99 31.20 5.15
CA THR A 490 8.57 31.21 3.80
C THR A 490 8.21 29.96 2.98
N ILE A 491 7.78 30.16 1.72
CA ILE A 491 7.37 29.08 0.81
C ILE A 491 8.59 28.20 0.45
N ASP A 492 8.57 26.94 0.92
CA ASP A 492 9.54 25.90 0.54
C ASP A 492 9.42 25.57 -0.97
N PRO A 493 10.51 25.56 -1.76
CA PRO A 493 10.50 25.18 -3.17
C PRO A 493 9.93 23.78 -3.47
N LEU A 494 9.86 22.86 -2.48
CA LEU A 494 9.21 21.55 -2.63
C LEU A 494 7.68 21.65 -2.78
N ARG A 495 7.07 22.73 -2.24
CA ARG A 495 5.61 22.95 -2.18
C ARG A 495 5.00 23.33 -3.54
N THR A 496 5.81 23.92 -4.43
CA THR A 496 5.42 24.28 -5.81
C THR A 496 4.95 23.08 -6.63
N ARG A 497 5.39 21.86 -6.28
CA ARG A 497 5.06 20.62 -7.01
C ARG A 497 3.59 20.20 -6.89
N TYR A 498 2.89 20.64 -5.86
CA TYR A 498 1.47 20.30 -5.63
C TYR A 498 0.49 21.33 -6.21
N LEU A 499 0.98 22.38 -6.89
CA LEU A 499 0.14 23.46 -7.40
C LEU A 499 -0.70 23.07 -8.61
N THR A 500 -0.33 22.00 -9.33
CA THR A 500 -1.01 21.52 -10.54
C THR A 500 -1.05 20.00 -10.56
N LEU A 501 -2.10 19.42 -11.16
CA LEU A 501 -2.17 17.97 -11.39
C LEU A 501 -1.05 17.52 -12.33
N THR A 502 -0.36 16.44 -11.98
CA THR A 502 0.68 15.88 -12.84
C THR A 502 0.09 15.18 -14.06
N THR A 503 0.88 15.02 -15.14
CA THR A 503 0.48 14.23 -16.30
C THR A 503 0.13 12.79 -15.90
N ARG A 504 0.88 12.21 -14.96
CA ARG A 504 0.64 10.86 -14.44
C ARG A 504 -0.71 10.78 -13.71
N ALA A 505 -0.98 11.68 -12.78
CA ALA A 505 -2.26 11.74 -12.08
C ALA A 505 -3.42 11.86 -13.07
N HIS A 506 -3.28 12.69 -14.11
CA HIS A 506 -4.30 12.81 -15.16
C HIS A 506 -4.55 11.50 -15.91
N GLU A 507 -3.50 10.83 -16.38
CA GLU A 507 -3.61 9.57 -17.12
C GLU A 507 -4.17 8.44 -16.25
N GLU A 508 -3.75 8.37 -14.98
CA GLU A 508 -4.19 7.34 -14.05
C GLU A 508 -5.65 7.55 -13.62
N GLY A 509 -6.05 8.78 -13.32
CA GLY A 509 -7.45 9.12 -13.06
C GLY A 509 -8.37 8.73 -14.22
N GLN A 510 -7.94 9.00 -15.46
CA GLN A 510 -8.65 8.53 -16.66
C GLN A 510 -8.74 7.01 -16.73
N LYS A 511 -7.66 6.28 -16.47
CA LYS A 511 -7.65 4.81 -16.50
C LYS A 511 -8.53 4.20 -15.40
N LEU A 512 -8.56 4.76 -14.18
CA LEU A 512 -9.43 4.31 -13.09
C LEU A 512 -10.92 4.46 -13.44
N ALA A 513 -11.31 5.64 -13.93
CA ALA A 513 -12.66 5.90 -14.41
C ALA A 513 -13.02 5.00 -15.62
N ALA A 514 -12.07 4.80 -16.53
CA ALA A 514 -12.26 3.98 -17.71
C ALA A 514 -12.42 2.49 -17.40
N ALA A 515 -11.68 1.96 -16.43
CA ALA A 515 -11.78 0.57 -16.01
C ALA A 515 -13.13 0.25 -15.36
N SER A 516 -13.67 1.20 -14.59
CA SER A 516 -14.88 0.96 -13.79
C SER A 516 -16.19 1.13 -14.55
N GLY A 517 -16.34 2.21 -15.31
CA GLY A 517 -17.70 2.76 -15.30
C GLY A 517 -17.81 4.25 -15.30
N GLY A 518 -17.00 4.86 -14.45
CA GLY A 518 -17.18 6.25 -14.07
C GLY A 518 -16.54 7.25 -15.03
N VAL A 519 -16.45 8.46 -14.51
CA VAL A 519 -15.93 9.64 -15.17
C VAL A 519 -14.84 10.24 -14.31
N TYR A 520 -13.77 10.68 -14.98
CA TYR A 520 -12.68 11.39 -14.35
C TYR A 520 -12.92 12.91 -14.42
N TYR A 521 -12.80 13.59 -13.28
CA TYR A 521 -12.99 15.03 -13.16
C TYR A 521 -11.68 15.71 -12.77
N PRO A 522 -10.93 16.31 -13.72
CA PRO A 522 -9.78 17.15 -13.42
C PRO A 522 -10.29 18.53 -12.98
N ILE A 523 -10.35 18.77 -11.67
CA ILE A 523 -10.87 20.02 -11.11
C ILE A 523 -9.82 21.12 -11.27
N ARG A 524 -10.14 22.14 -12.07
CA ARG A 524 -9.25 23.29 -12.29
C ARG A 524 -9.71 24.56 -11.60
N ARG A 525 -10.94 24.57 -11.10
CA ARG A 525 -11.52 25.68 -10.33
C ARG A 525 -12.53 25.14 -9.33
N LEU A 526 -12.78 25.88 -8.26
CA LEU A 526 -13.67 25.43 -7.19
C LEU A 526 -15.11 25.21 -7.67
N GLU A 527 -15.59 26.00 -8.63
CA GLU A 527 -16.94 25.85 -9.18
C GLU A 527 -17.11 24.54 -9.98
N GLU A 528 -16.01 23.97 -10.47
CA GLU A 528 -16.03 22.68 -11.17
C GLU A 528 -16.24 21.51 -10.22
N LEU A 529 -15.81 21.64 -8.95
CA LEU A 529 -16.00 20.60 -7.93
C LEU A 529 -17.47 20.36 -7.62
N GLN A 530 -18.24 21.43 -7.39
CA GLN A 530 -19.68 21.30 -7.13
C GLN A 530 -20.41 20.71 -8.34
N ARG A 531 -20.06 21.14 -9.56
CA ARG A 531 -20.63 20.56 -10.80
C ARG A 531 -20.29 19.08 -10.94
N ALA A 532 -19.07 18.67 -10.57
CA ALA A 532 -18.68 17.27 -10.58
C ALA A 532 -19.52 16.44 -9.60
N TYR A 533 -19.77 16.94 -8.38
CA TYR A 533 -20.64 16.27 -7.41
C TYR A 533 -22.06 16.06 -7.93
N ASP A 534 -22.65 17.11 -8.52
CA ASP A 534 -24.00 17.03 -9.07
C ASP A 534 -24.06 16.03 -10.24
N ASP A 535 -23.06 16.05 -11.13
CA ASP A 535 -22.95 15.11 -12.25
C ASP A 535 -22.73 13.65 -11.79
N VAL A 536 -21.89 13.42 -10.78
CA VAL A 536 -21.70 12.08 -10.17
C VAL A 536 -23.05 11.54 -9.67
N VAL A 537 -23.80 12.33 -8.90
CA VAL A 537 -25.10 11.88 -8.37
C VAL A 537 -26.11 11.59 -9.49
N VAL A 538 -26.12 12.41 -10.56
CA VAL A 538 -26.94 12.14 -11.75
C VAL A 538 -26.54 10.81 -12.40
N GLN A 539 -25.24 10.60 -12.64
CA GLN A 539 -24.74 9.40 -13.29
C GLN A 539 -25.04 8.12 -12.50
N LEU A 540 -24.90 8.18 -11.18
CA LEU A 540 -25.31 7.10 -10.30
C LEU A 540 -26.80 6.78 -10.53
N ARG A 541 -27.69 7.77 -10.53
CA ARG A 541 -29.15 7.56 -10.66
C ARG A 541 -29.62 7.08 -12.03
N THR A 542 -28.82 7.20 -13.08
CA THR A 542 -29.21 6.87 -14.46
C THR A 542 -28.88 5.44 -14.90
N ALA A 543 -28.51 4.55 -13.99
CA ALA A 543 -28.31 3.14 -14.35
C ALA A 543 -29.65 2.42 -14.56
N TYR A 544 -29.66 1.46 -15.48
CA TYR A 544 -30.83 0.66 -15.84
C TYR A 544 -30.64 -0.78 -15.42
N THR A 545 -31.63 -1.38 -14.77
CA THR A 545 -31.68 -2.84 -14.63
C THR A 545 -32.26 -3.42 -15.92
N ILE A 546 -31.46 -4.21 -16.63
CA ILE A 546 -31.85 -4.88 -17.88
C ILE A 546 -32.04 -6.35 -17.57
N THR A 547 -33.22 -6.86 -17.90
CA THR A 547 -33.55 -8.29 -17.84
C THR A 547 -33.65 -8.84 -19.25
N TYR A 548 -33.09 -10.03 -19.47
CA TYR A 548 -33.12 -10.70 -20.76
C TYR A 548 -33.35 -12.20 -20.61
N ALA A 549 -33.88 -12.82 -21.67
CA ALA A 549 -34.09 -14.27 -21.72
C ALA A 549 -32.78 -14.99 -22.08
N SER A 550 -32.31 -15.85 -21.18
CA SER A 550 -31.11 -16.67 -21.34
C SER A 550 -31.46 -18.13 -21.59
N ASN A 551 -30.69 -18.76 -22.46
CA ASN A 551 -30.75 -20.22 -22.68
C ASN A 551 -29.50 -20.91 -22.10
N SER A 552 -28.74 -20.21 -21.24
CA SER A 552 -27.54 -20.75 -20.60
C SER A 552 -27.92 -21.59 -19.37
N ARG A 553 -27.09 -22.58 -19.01
CA ARG A 553 -27.32 -23.40 -17.81
C ARG A 553 -27.02 -22.59 -16.54
N PRO A 554 -27.78 -22.77 -15.44
CA PRO A 554 -27.61 -22.02 -14.19
C PRO A 554 -26.19 -22.03 -13.60
N SER A 555 -25.41 -23.08 -13.85
CA SER A 555 -24.07 -23.28 -13.28
C SER A 555 -22.94 -22.54 -14.01
N THR A 556 -23.25 -21.72 -15.03
CA THR A 556 -22.24 -21.06 -15.87
C THR A 556 -22.57 -19.57 -15.96
N SER A 557 -21.68 -18.70 -15.45
CA SER A 557 -21.79 -17.26 -15.67
C SER A 557 -21.59 -16.96 -17.16
N PRO A 558 -22.62 -16.49 -17.88
CA PRO A 558 -22.51 -16.28 -19.32
C PRO A 558 -21.67 -15.04 -19.63
N ARG A 559 -20.95 -15.05 -20.75
CA ARG A 559 -20.32 -13.82 -21.27
C ARG A 559 -21.39 -12.97 -21.92
N VAL A 560 -21.70 -11.83 -21.33
CA VAL A 560 -22.71 -10.89 -21.82
C VAL A 560 -22.05 -9.63 -22.35
N ARG A 561 -22.49 -9.20 -23.53
CA ARG A 561 -22.14 -7.92 -24.14
C ARG A 561 -23.41 -7.18 -24.50
N VAL A 562 -23.45 -5.88 -24.26
CA VAL A 562 -24.62 -5.06 -24.55
C VAL A 562 -24.21 -3.91 -25.43
N ARG A 563 -25.07 -3.58 -26.38
CA ARG A 563 -24.97 -2.41 -27.25
C ARG A 563 -26.15 -1.49 -26.94
N ALA A 564 -25.87 -0.20 -26.75
CA ALA A 564 -26.90 0.83 -26.82
C ALA A 564 -27.11 1.23 -28.29
N ASN A 565 -28.37 1.32 -28.70
CA ASN A 565 -28.77 1.65 -30.07
C ASN A 565 -28.90 3.16 -30.31
N ARG A 566 -28.53 3.99 -29.34
CA ARG A 566 -28.39 5.45 -29.52
C ARG A 566 -27.01 5.80 -30.05
N GLU A 567 -26.97 6.77 -30.98
CA GLU A 567 -25.73 7.21 -31.58
C GLU A 567 -24.77 7.80 -30.53
N GLY A 568 -23.51 7.34 -30.54
CA GLY A 568 -22.49 7.82 -29.61
C GLY A 568 -22.67 7.35 -28.16
N ALA A 569 -23.62 6.46 -27.87
CA ALA A 569 -23.81 5.89 -26.55
C ALA A 569 -22.84 4.74 -26.28
N SER A 570 -22.30 4.70 -25.05
CA SER A 570 -21.50 3.60 -24.53
C SER A 570 -22.22 2.92 -23.36
N VAL A 571 -22.02 1.60 -23.20
CA VAL A 571 -22.69 0.81 -22.18
C VAL A 571 -21.67 0.04 -21.36
N ARG A 572 -21.80 0.10 -20.03
CA ARG A 572 -21.02 -0.70 -19.08
C ARG A 572 -21.95 -1.51 -18.19
N LEU A 573 -21.53 -2.72 -17.81
CA LEU A 573 -22.39 -3.76 -17.26
C LEU A 573 -21.87 -4.25 -15.92
N SER A 574 -22.78 -4.46 -14.97
CA SER A 574 -22.50 -5.27 -13.78
C SER A 574 -22.43 -6.77 -14.12
N PRO A 575 -21.94 -7.63 -13.21
CA PRO A 575 -22.11 -9.07 -13.33
C PRO A 575 -23.58 -9.46 -13.54
N VAL A 576 -23.76 -10.54 -14.30
CA VAL A 576 -25.07 -11.06 -14.67
C VAL A 576 -25.56 -12.02 -13.59
N VAL A 577 -26.77 -11.80 -13.10
CA VAL A 577 -27.37 -12.60 -12.03
C VAL A 577 -28.70 -13.21 -12.47
N GLY A 578 -29.04 -14.36 -11.89
CA GLY A 578 -30.34 -14.99 -12.10
C GLY A 578 -31.50 -14.15 -11.57
N VAL A 579 -32.63 -14.19 -12.25
CA VAL A 579 -33.91 -13.73 -11.70
C VAL A 579 -34.55 -14.92 -11.00
N ALA A 580 -34.73 -14.84 -9.68
CA ALA A 580 -35.50 -15.84 -8.96
C ALA A 580 -36.95 -15.79 -9.46
N ASN A 581 -37.51 -16.94 -9.84
CA ASN A 581 -38.95 -17.03 -10.07
C ASN A 581 -39.67 -16.86 -8.72
N PRO A 582 -40.73 -16.03 -8.64
CA PRO A 582 -41.56 -15.91 -7.44
C PRO A 582 -42.27 -17.22 -7.09
#